data_AF-A0A0F9Q8Q3-F1
#
_entry.id   AF-A0A0F9Q8Q3-F1
#
_cell.length_a   1.000
_cell.length_b   1.000
_cell.length_c   1.000
_cell.angle_alpha   90.00
_cell.angle_beta   90.00
_cell.angle_gamma   90.00
#
_symmetry.space_group_name_H-M   'P 1'
#
loop_
_entity.id
_entity.type
_entity.pdbx_description
1 polymer ?
#
loop_
_entity_poly.entity_id
_entity_poly.type
_entity_poly.pdbx_seq_one_letter_code
_entity_poly.pdbx_strand_id
1 'polypeptide(L)'
;MKVSVARTLERLGLNPIILHEQPNQGKTIIEKFEKYSDVGFAIILLSPDDKGYPKEYDNSHAKFRARQNVIFEFGYYVGKIGRENVIALYLENEDFEMPTDLSGIIYIPFDENDVW
;
A
#
# COMPACT_ATOMS: atom_id res chain seq x y z
N MET A 1 -2.16 -11.00 -3.89
CA MET A 1 -1.92 -10.09 -2.74
C MET A 1 -3.20 -9.71 -1.99
N LYS A 2 -4.05 -8.77 -2.46
CA LYS A 2 -5.22 -8.27 -1.68
C LYS A 2 -6.09 -9.36 -1.03
N VAL A 3 -6.55 -10.32 -1.83
CA VAL A 3 -7.46 -11.39 -1.36
C VAL A 3 -6.76 -12.30 -0.35
N SER A 4 -5.50 -12.66 -0.59
CA SER A 4 -4.70 -13.47 0.35
C SER A 4 -4.55 -12.76 1.69
N VAL A 5 -4.14 -11.48 1.69
CA VAL A 5 -3.98 -10.69 2.92
C VAL A 5 -5.30 -10.58 3.69
N ALA A 6 -6.40 -10.24 3.00
CA ALA A 6 -7.71 -10.15 3.64
C ALA A 6 -8.13 -11.48 4.30
N ARG A 7 -7.98 -12.59 3.57
CA ARG A 7 -8.29 -13.94 4.10
C ARG A 7 -7.40 -14.33 5.28
N THR A 8 -6.12 -13.99 5.25
CA THR A 8 -5.20 -14.26 6.35
C THR A 8 -5.62 -13.48 7.60
N LEU A 9 -5.98 -12.21 7.47
CA LEU A 9 -6.49 -11.40 8.58
C LEU A 9 -7.82 -11.94 9.14
N GLU A 10 -8.75 -12.35 8.27
CA GLU A 10 -10.00 -12.98 8.67
C GLU A 10 -9.76 -14.29 9.45
N ARG A 11 -8.80 -15.12 9.02
CA ARG A 11 -8.39 -16.35 9.74
C ARG A 11 -7.80 -16.07 11.12
N LEU A 12 -7.18 -14.90 11.31
CA LEU A 12 -6.69 -14.42 12.60
C LEU A 12 -7.81 -13.81 13.48
N GLY A 13 -9.05 -13.79 13.01
CA GLY A 13 -10.19 -13.20 13.73
C GLY A 13 -10.26 -11.68 13.64
N LEU A 14 -9.54 -11.06 12.69
CA LEU A 14 -9.58 -9.63 12.42
C LEU A 14 -10.58 -9.32 11.30
N ASN A 15 -11.20 -8.15 11.35
CA ASN A 15 -12.11 -7.66 10.31
C ASN A 15 -11.44 -6.52 9.53
N PRO A 16 -10.76 -6.80 8.40
CA PRO A 16 -10.02 -5.78 7.67
C PRO A 16 -10.96 -4.79 6.95
N ILE A 17 -10.61 -3.51 7.00
CA ILE A 17 -11.25 -2.48 6.16
C ILE A 17 -10.47 -2.36 4.85
N ILE A 18 -11.07 -2.81 3.75
CA ILE A 18 -10.50 -2.65 2.42
C ILE A 18 -10.93 -1.31 1.85
N LEU A 19 -10.02 -0.34 1.87
CA LEU A 19 -10.33 1.07 1.65
C LEU A 19 -10.92 1.38 0.26
N HIS A 20 -10.38 0.82 -0.82
CA HIS A 20 -10.91 1.06 -2.16
C HIS A 20 -12.32 0.46 -2.38
N GLU A 21 -12.69 -0.57 -1.62
CA GLU A 21 -14.03 -1.19 -1.67
C GLU A 21 -15.08 -0.38 -0.92
N GLN A 22 -14.66 0.55 -0.05
CA GLN A 22 -15.60 1.37 0.70
C GLN A 22 -16.31 2.37 -0.21
N PRO A 23 -17.62 2.61 -0.01
CA PRO A 23 -18.36 3.54 -0.85
C PRO A 23 -17.86 4.99 -0.65
N ASN A 24 -17.68 5.71 -1.76
CA ASN A 24 -17.31 7.13 -1.74
C ASN A 24 -18.47 8.02 -1.24
N GLN A 25 -19.72 7.58 -1.35
CA GLN A 25 -20.92 8.30 -0.86
C GLN A 25 -21.03 9.76 -1.35
N GLY A 26 -20.56 10.05 -2.56
CA GLY A 26 -20.54 11.43 -3.11
C GLY A 26 -19.46 12.33 -2.48
N LYS A 27 -18.64 11.80 -1.59
CA LYS A 27 -17.52 12.49 -0.96
C LYS A 27 -16.26 12.42 -1.81
N THR A 28 -15.37 13.37 -1.60
CA THR A 28 -14.01 13.37 -2.14
C THR A 28 -13.21 12.18 -1.61
N ILE A 29 -12.13 11.84 -2.32
CA ILE A 29 -11.20 10.79 -1.91
C ILE A 29 -10.63 11.05 -0.49
N ILE A 30 -10.35 12.30 -0.15
CA ILE A 30 -9.83 12.71 1.16
C ILE A 30 -10.84 12.44 2.27
N GLU A 31 -12.09 12.86 2.10
CA GLU A 31 -13.14 12.63 3.11
C GLU A 31 -13.46 11.14 3.32
N LYS A 32 -13.31 10.34 2.26
CA LYS A 32 -13.38 8.88 2.37
C LYS A 32 -12.24 8.36 3.25
N PHE A 33 -11.01 8.84 3.06
CA PHE A 33 -9.88 8.45 3.90
C PHE A 33 -10.10 8.83 5.36
N GLU A 34 -10.50 10.05 5.66
CA GLU A 34 -10.77 10.48 7.03
C GLU A 34 -11.82 9.61 7.72
N LYS A 35 -12.88 9.24 7.00
CA LYS A 35 -13.96 8.40 7.52
C LYS A 35 -13.51 6.98 7.91
N TYR A 36 -12.65 6.36 7.10
CA TYR A 36 -12.24 4.96 7.27
C TYR A 36 -10.86 4.78 7.90
N SER A 37 -10.25 5.86 8.37
CA SER A 37 -8.90 5.83 8.94
C SER A 37 -8.87 5.84 10.46
N ASP A 38 -10.02 5.64 11.12
CA ASP A 38 -10.08 5.31 12.53
C ASP A 38 -9.73 3.82 12.73
N VAL A 39 -8.44 3.52 12.63
CA VAL A 39 -7.86 2.17 12.70
C VAL A 39 -6.62 2.19 13.59
N GLY A 40 -6.35 1.08 14.28
CA GLY A 40 -5.14 0.93 15.08
C GLY A 40 -3.90 0.50 14.30
N PHE A 41 -4.08 0.02 13.06
CA PHE A 41 -2.99 -0.52 12.23
C PHE A 41 -3.35 -0.46 10.75
N ALA A 42 -2.36 -0.24 9.87
CA ALA A 42 -2.55 -0.23 8.42
C ALA A 42 -1.54 -1.16 7.71
N ILE A 43 -2.05 -1.90 6.72
CA ILE A 43 -1.25 -2.75 5.84
C ILE A 43 -1.33 -2.17 4.43
N ILE A 44 -0.21 -1.69 3.93
CA ILE A 44 -0.09 -1.11 2.60
C ILE A 44 0.36 -2.20 1.63
N LEU A 45 -0.30 -2.28 0.48
CA LEU A 45 -0.03 -3.27 -0.55
C LEU A 45 0.64 -2.59 -1.74
N LEU A 46 1.94 -2.82 -1.90
CA LEU A 46 2.78 -2.27 -2.97
C LEU A 46 2.92 -3.30 -4.10
N SER A 47 2.07 -3.20 -5.12
CA SER A 47 2.18 -3.99 -6.35
C SER A 47 2.80 -3.16 -7.50
N PRO A 48 3.46 -3.81 -8.48
CA PRO A 48 4.06 -3.15 -9.65
C PRO A 48 3.01 -2.72 -10.69
N ASP A 49 2.02 -1.92 -10.26
CA ASP A 49 0.86 -1.54 -11.07
C ASP A 49 1.18 -0.45 -12.12
N ASP A 50 2.14 0.42 -11.82
CA ASP A 50 2.56 1.52 -12.70
C ASP A 50 4.03 1.33 -13.12
N LYS A 51 4.41 1.96 -14.24
CA LYS A 51 5.81 2.19 -14.61
C LYS A 51 6.12 3.69 -14.67
N GLY A 52 7.32 4.07 -14.27
CA GLY A 52 7.76 5.45 -14.32
C GLY A 52 9.27 5.60 -14.40
N TYR A 53 9.71 6.79 -14.79
CA TYR A 53 11.11 7.21 -14.79
C TYR A 53 11.17 8.73 -14.66
N PRO A 54 12.28 9.30 -14.15
CA PRO A 54 12.45 10.75 -14.10
C PRO A 54 12.50 11.34 -15.51
N LYS A 55 12.00 12.56 -15.68
CA LYS A 55 11.86 13.24 -16.98
C LYS A 55 13.15 13.28 -17.83
N GLU A 56 14.31 13.29 -17.17
CA GLU A 56 15.62 13.37 -17.81
C GLU A 56 16.05 12.07 -18.51
N TYR A 57 15.35 10.95 -18.25
CA TYR A 57 15.64 9.64 -18.80
C TYR A 57 14.70 9.27 -19.96
N ASP A 58 15.04 8.20 -20.67
CA ASP A 58 14.19 7.61 -21.69
C ASP A 58 13.38 6.41 -21.16
N ASN A 59 12.50 5.87 -22.00
CA ASN A 59 11.69 4.68 -21.68
C ASN A 59 12.52 3.45 -21.29
N SER A 60 13.83 3.38 -21.62
CA SER A 60 14.66 2.24 -21.22
C SER A 60 14.95 2.22 -19.72
N HIS A 61 14.73 3.34 -19.02
CA HIS A 61 14.88 3.46 -17.57
C HIS A 61 13.56 3.28 -16.80
N ALA A 62 12.48 2.86 -17.46
CA ALA A 62 11.18 2.71 -16.84
C ALA A 62 11.19 1.58 -15.79
N LYS A 63 11.04 1.95 -14.52
CA LYS A 63 10.96 1.03 -13.39
C LYS A 63 9.52 0.74 -13.01
N PHE A 64 9.28 -0.43 -12.45
CA PHE A 64 7.98 -0.75 -11.84
C PHE A 64 7.83 0.03 -10.53
N ARG A 65 6.62 0.46 -10.21
CA ARG A 65 6.33 1.15 -8.95
C ARG A 65 4.88 0.94 -8.54
N ALA A 66 4.61 1.17 -7.26
CA ALA A 66 3.25 1.24 -6.76
C ALA A 66 2.49 2.44 -7.35
N ARG A 67 1.15 2.33 -7.43
CA ARG A 67 0.32 3.44 -7.91
C ARG A 67 0.47 4.66 -7.02
N GLN A 68 0.42 5.86 -7.62
CA GLN A 68 0.59 7.11 -6.87
C GLN A 68 -0.44 7.30 -5.75
N ASN A 69 -1.69 6.85 -5.95
CA ASN A 69 -2.71 6.92 -4.90
C ASN A 69 -2.35 6.04 -3.69
N VAL A 70 -1.70 4.88 -3.92
CA VAL A 70 -1.24 3.99 -2.84
C VAL A 70 -0.10 4.66 -2.06
N ILE A 71 0.82 5.34 -2.74
CA ILE A 71 1.89 6.10 -2.07
C ILE A 71 1.33 7.25 -1.22
N PHE A 72 0.31 7.95 -1.73
CA PHE A 72 -0.38 8.98 -0.95
C PHE A 72 -1.07 8.40 0.31
N GLU A 73 -1.84 7.31 0.13
CA GLU A 73 -2.52 6.60 1.23
C GLU A 73 -1.51 6.13 2.28
N PHE A 74 -0.37 5.59 1.85
CA PHE A 74 0.72 5.17 2.72
C PHE A 74 1.21 6.34 3.58
N GLY A 75 1.60 7.46 2.95
CA GLY A 75 2.05 8.65 3.69
C GLY A 75 1.00 9.19 4.67
N TYR A 76 -0.29 9.17 4.28
CA TYR A 76 -1.39 9.59 5.13
C TYR A 76 -1.49 8.73 6.41
N TYR A 77 -1.47 7.40 6.30
CA TYR A 77 -1.55 6.53 7.47
C TYR A 77 -0.31 6.63 8.36
N VAL A 78 0.88 6.75 7.76
CA VAL A 78 2.11 7.00 8.54
C VAL A 78 2.00 8.26 9.38
N GLY A 79 1.47 9.35 8.80
CA GLY A 79 1.25 10.60 9.53
C GLY A 79 0.14 10.52 10.58
N LYS A 80 -0.94 9.76 10.32
CA LYS A 80 -2.11 9.70 11.20
C LYS A 80 -1.92 8.76 12.40
N ILE A 81 -1.43 7.54 12.17
CA ILE A 81 -1.36 6.49 13.20
C ILE A 81 0.07 6.17 13.64
N GLY A 82 1.08 6.85 13.07
CA GLY A 82 2.48 6.61 13.38
C GLY A 82 3.07 5.47 12.55
N ARG A 83 4.36 5.60 12.20
CA ARG A 83 5.09 4.64 11.35
C ARG A 83 5.18 3.23 11.94
N GLU A 84 5.14 3.12 13.26
CA GLU A 84 5.17 1.86 14.01
C GLU A 84 3.89 1.04 13.85
N ASN A 85 2.79 1.67 13.45
CA ASN A 85 1.48 1.04 13.24
C ASN A 85 1.18 0.83 11.74
N VAL A 86 2.20 0.91 10.89
CA VAL A 86 2.08 0.73 9.45
C VAL A 86 3.13 -0.26 8.95
N ILE A 87 2.71 -1.24 8.16
CA ILE A 87 3.62 -2.11 7.40
C ILE A 87 3.30 -2.03 5.92
N ALA A 88 4.30 -2.26 5.08
CA ALA A 88 4.16 -2.35 3.64
C ALA A 88 4.51 -3.76 3.15
N LEU A 89 3.54 -4.44 2.58
CA LEU A 89 3.75 -5.68 1.83
C LEU A 89 4.05 -5.31 0.38
N TYR A 90 5.14 -5.81 -0.19
CA TYR A 90 5.49 -5.51 -1.58
C TYR A 90 5.68 -6.79 -2.38
N LEU A 91 5.25 -6.78 -3.64
CA LEU A 91 5.57 -7.87 -4.56
C LEU A 91 7.01 -7.70 -5.03
N GLU A 92 7.83 -8.73 -4.79
CA GLU A 92 9.22 -8.72 -5.23
C GLU A 92 9.25 -8.82 -6.75
N ASN A 93 9.87 -7.82 -7.38
CA ASN A 93 9.96 -7.70 -8.82
C ASN A 93 11.29 -7.04 -9.18
N GLU A 94 11.95 -7.55 -10.23
CA GLU A 94 13.16 -6.96 -10.76
C GLU A 94 12.87 -5.51 -11.18
N ASP A 95 13.65 -4.55 -10.67
CA ASP A 95 13.46 -3.11 -10.90
C ASP A 95 12.21 -2.48 -10.27
N PHE A 96 11.67 -3.03 -9.18
CA PHE A 96 10.67 -2.34 -8.37
C PHE A 96 11.27 -1.15 -7.60
N GLU A 97 10.76 0.05 -7.86
CA GLU A 97 11.14 1.28 -7.18
C GLU A 97 10.42 1.40 -5.83
N MET A 98 11.18 1.22 -4.75
CA MET A 98 10.68 1.41 -3.39
C MET A 98 10.56 2.90 -3.05
N PRO A 99 9.48 3.33 -2.36
CA PRO A 99 9.30 4.72 -1.96
C PRO A 99 10.28 5.10 -0.84
N THR A 100 11.43 5.65 -1.20
CA THR A 100 12.55 5.93 -0.28
C THR A 100 12.25 6.97 0.79
N ASP A 101 11.35 7.92 0.51
CA ASP A 101 10.95 8.98 1.46
C ASP A 101 10.22 8.44 2.70
N LEU A 102 9.74 7.19 2.65
CA LEU A 102 9.11 6.49 3.78
C LEU A 102 10.11 5.60 4.54
N SER A 103 11.37 6.03 4.54
CA SER A 103 12.45 5.38 5.30
C SER A 103 12.08 5.17 6.78
N GLY A 104 12.32 3.95 7.27
CA GLY A 104 11.98 3.55 8.65
C GLY A 104 10.61 2.89 8.83
N ILE A 105 9.88 2.63 7.73
CA ILE A 105 8.77 1.68 7.70
C ILE A 105 9.28 0.26 7.44
N ILE A 106 8.59 -0.74 7.99
CA ILE A 106 8.87 -2.14 7.72
C ILE A 106 8.28 -2.53 6.35
N TYR A 107 9.16 -2.87 5.43
CA TYR A 107 8.82 -3.47 4.14
C TYR A 107 9.00 -4.98 4.22
N ILE A 108 7.96 -5.72 3.86
CA ILE A 108 7.94 -7.18 3.93
C ILE A 108 7.65 -7.70 2.51
N PRO A 109 8.50 -8.56 1.94
CA PRO A 109 8.20 -9.18 0.66
C PRO A 109 6.93 -10.05 0.81
N PHE A 110 5.99 -9.87 -0.09
CA PHE A 110 4.78 -10.67 -0.17
C PHE A 110 5.12 -12.01 -0.82
N ASP A 111 4.87 -13.10 -0.11
CA ASP A 111 5.04 -14.44 -0.66
C ASP A 111 3.81 -14.84 -1.48
N GLU A 112 4.02 -15.06 -2.78
CA GLU A 112 2.97 -15.50 -3.70
C GLU A 112 2.62 -16.99 -3.54
N ASN A 113 3.44 -17.77 -2.83
CA ASN A 113 3.22 -19.20 -2.65
C ASN A 113 2.32 -19.55 -1.45
N ASP A 114 1.72 -18.55 -0.81
CA ASP A 114 0.85 -18.71 0.37
C ASP A 114 1.51 -19.51 1.53
N VAL A 115 2.85 -19.41 1.72
CA VAL A 115 3.57 -20.12 2.82
C VAL A 115 3.50 -19.35 4.16
N TRP A 116 2.72 -18.26 4.19
CA TRP A 116 2.49 -17.40 5.36
C TRP A 116 1.39 -17.88 6.30
#